data_AF-A0A7G1P9D3-F1
#
_entry.id   AF-A0A7G1P9D3-F1
#
_cell.length_a   1.000
_cell.length_b   1.000
_cell.length_c   1.000
_cell.angle_alpha   90.00
_cell.angle_beta   90.00
_cell.angle_gamma   90.00
#
_symmetry.space_group_name_H-M   'P 1'
#
loop_
_entity.id
_entity.type
_entity.pdbx_description
1 polymer ?
#
loop_
_entity_poly.entity_id
_entity_poly.type
_entity_poly.pdbx_seq_one_letter_code
_entity_poly.pdbx_strand_id
1 'polypeptide(L)'
;MNSADPVVFCGMGGSGSTYLRHALARTGLTVHNKPDIVHHRHWVKRGRAAQRDEFSRRAGGFTMDTTGIAGIQHYFDRLAATPATSAVLSTWAEQQLLRYTTRRRVVFLLREPAAAYRSMCDPGRHGDIAEEYGGVDSWYAVFYAERWRKTAEEYLALRAAGWDVSLWSYENLPDHARRDGYGEMVTQWRLSAPRLRPTLRDETIDLIRTCTREVREALDVPEW
;
A
#
# COMPACT_ATOMS: atom_id res chain seq x y z
N MET A 1 11.98 4.60 22.73
CA MET A 1 12.39 4.26 21.36
C MET A 1 12.60 5.59 20.63
N ASN A 2 13.83 5.89 20.17
CA ASN A 2 14.11 7.18 19.53
C ASN A 2 13.34 7.27 18.20
N SER A 3 12.41 8.23 18.11
CA SER A 3 11.49 8.43 16.98
C SER A 3 12.14 9.10 15.76
N ALA A 4 13.45 9.02 15.61
CA ALA A 4 14.22 9.85 14.67
C ALA A 4 14.54 9.17 13.33
N ASP A 5 14.51 7.83 13.26
CA ASP A 5 14.88 7.13 12.03
C ASP A 5 13.71 7.11 11.03
N PRO A 6 13.92 7.56 9.77
CA PRO A 6 12.91 7.54 8.73
C PRO A 6 12.36 6.15 8.45
N VAL A 7 11.04 6.01 8.48
CA VAL A 7 10.37 4.74 8.17
C VAL A 7 9.65 4.82 6.84
N VAL A 8 9.80 3.78 6.02
CA VAL A 8 8.95 3.57 4.86
C VAL A 8 7.74 2.75 5.27
N PHE A 9 6.56 3.29 5.11
CA PHE A 9 5.31 2.56 5.23
C PHE A 9 4.85 2.10 3.85
N CYS A 10 4.69 0.79 3.69
CA CYS A 10 4.09 0.17 2.53
C CYS A 10 2.75 -0.44 2.95
N GLY A 11 1.68 -0.23 2.18
CA GLY A 11 0.38 -0.82 2.50
C GLY A 11 -0.28 -1.41 1.27
N MET A 12 -0.71 -2.66 1.37
CA MET A 12 -1.52 -3.36 0.37
C MET A 12 -2.79 -3.90 1.01
N GLY A 13 -3.91 -3.36 0.53
CA GLY A 13 -5.22 -3.48 1.15
C GLY A 13 -5.99 -2.20 0.89
N GLY A 14 -7.12 -2.28 0.19
CA GLY A 14 -7.92 -1.11 -0.24
C GLY A 14 -8.03 -0.03 0.85
N SER A 15 -8.00 1.24 0.46
CA SER A 15 -7.94 2.45 1.31
C SER A 15 -6.74 2.61 2.27
N GLY A 16 -5.91 1.57 2.45
CA GLY A 16 -4.82 1.56 3.43
C GLY A 16 -3.82 2.70 3.26
N SER A 17 -3.36 2.99 2.04
CA SER A 17 -2.33 4.01 1.78
C SER A 17 -2.78 5.45 2.01
N THR A 18 -4.04 5.80 1.71
CA THR A 18 -4.57 7.15 1.92
C THR A 18 -4.94 7.40 3.38
N TYR A 19 -5.56 6.43 4.06
CA TYR A 19 -5.86 6.53 5.49
C TYR A 19 -4.58 6.57 6.32
N LEU A 20 -3.58 5.77 5.96
CA LEU A 20 -2.32 5.67 6.67
C LEU A 20 -1.59 7.01 6.76
N ARG A 21 -1.64 7.84 5.71
CA ARG A 21 -1.07 9.20 5.78
C ARG A 21 -1.76 10.07 6.83
N HIS A 22 -3.10 10.13 6.80
CA HIS A 22 -3.86 10.93 7.77
C HIS A 22 -3.66 10.42 9.19
N ALA A 23 -3.56 9.10 9.34
CA ALA A 23 -3.32 8.47 10.61
C ALA A 23 -1.89 8.75 11.13
N LEU A 24 -0.86 8.65 10.28
CA LEU A 24 0.53 8.93 10.63
C LEU A 24 0.79 10.42 10.91
N ALA A 25 0.05 11.34 10.29
CA ALA A 25 0.14 12.76 10.62
C ALA A 25 -0.20 13.05 12.09
N ARG A 26 -1.01 12.20 12.75
CA ARG A 26 -1.33 12.31 14.18
C ARG A 26 -0.17 11.96 15.10
N THR A 27 0.83 11.22 14.60
CA THR A 27 2.00 10.83 15.40
C THR A 27 3.09 11.91 15.40
N GLY A 28 2.82 13.09 14.83
CA GLY A 28 3.80 14.17 14.69
C GLY A 28 4.89 13.91 13.64
N LEU A 29 4.76 12.84 12.84
CA LEU A 29 5.70 12.52 11.77
C LEU A 29 5.45 13.36 10.53
N THR A 30 6.51 13.89 9.94
CA THR A 30 6.47 14.41 8.58
C THR A 30 6.49 13.24 7.60
N VAL A 31 5.41 13.07 6.85
CA VAL A 31 5.21 11.95 5.92
C VAL A 31 5.21 12.44 4.48
N HIS A 32 6.19 12.00 3.68
CA HIS A 32 6.12 12.16 2.23
C HIS A 32 5.20 11.13 1.61
N ASN A 33 4.40 11.58 0.66
CA ASN A 33 3.63 10.69 -0.18
C ASN A 33 4.49 10.22 -1.36
N LYS A 34 4.17 9.04 -1.90
CA LYS A 34 4.66 8.60 -3.21
C LYS A 34 4.51 9.71 -4.26
N PRO A 35 5.41 9.79 -5.25
CA PRO A 35 5.19 10.67 -6.38
C PRO A 35 3.98 10.14 -7.15
N ASP A 36 3.18 11.03 -7.72
CA ASP A 36 2.11 10.57 -8.59
C ASP A 36 2.73 9.98 -9.86
N ILE A 37 2.50 8.67 -10.03
CA ILE A 37 2.86 7.95 -11.25
C ILE A 37 1.82 8.40 -12.29
N VAL A 38 2.26 9.14 -13.31
CA VAL A 38 1.41 9.57 -14.42
C VAL A 38 1.04 8.34 -15.26
N HIS A 39 0.08 7.55 -14.80
CA HIS A 39 -0.58 6.57 -15.66
C HIS A 39 -1.55 7.31 -16.55
N HIS A 40 -1.07 7.73 -17.73
CA HIS A 40 -1.81 8.52 -18.72
C HIS A 40 -3.26 8.05 -18.94
N ARG A 41 -3.57 6.75 -18.81
CA ARG A 41 -4.92 6.22 -19.08
C ARG A 41 -5.99 6.53 -18.01
N HIS A 42 -5.69 6.45 -16.71
CA HIS A 42 -6.72 6.66 -15.68
C HIS A 42 -7.11 8.13 -15.53
N TRP A 43 -6.15 9.01 -15.77
CA TRP A 43 -6.30 10.44 -15.53
C TRP A 43 -7.05 11.16 -16.67
N VAL A 44 -7.01 10.62 -17.90
CA VAL A 44 -7.75 11.17 -19.06
C VAL A 44 -9.25 11.28 -18.78
N LYS A 45 -9.83 10.40 -17.96
CA LYS A 45 -11.26 10.42 -17.60
C LYS A 45 -11.67 11.60 -16.69
N ARG A 46 -10.77 12.18 -15.87
CA ARG A 46 -11.12 13.22 -14.87
C ARG A 46 -10.75 14.65 -15.28
N GLY A 47 -10.16 14.83 -16.47
CA GLY A 47 -9.75 16.14 -16.98
C GLY A 47 -8.48 16.70 -16.35
N ARG A 48 -7.83 17.66 -17.03
CA ARG A 48 -6.51 18.20 -16.66
C ARG A 48 -6.50 19.05 -15.37
N ALA A 49 -7.63 19.63 -14.99
CA ALA A 49 -7.74 20.48 -13.79
C ALA A 49 -7.71 19.65 -12.50
N ALA A 50 -8.54 18.59 -12.42
CA ALA A 50 -8.53 17.67 -11.29
C ALA A 50 -7.17 16.96 -11.12
N GLN A 51 -6.50 16.65 -12.23
CA GLN A 51 -5.12 16.15 -12.24
C GLN A 51 -4.14 17.14 -11.60
N ARG A 52 -4.11 18.40 -12.06
CA ARG A 52 -3.20 19.43 -11.52
C ARG A 52 -3.38 19.67 -10.03
N ASP A 53 -4.62 19.70 -9.55
CA ASP A 53 -4.90 19.94 -8.14
C ASP A 53 -4.51 18.75 -7.26
N GLU A 54 -4.63 17.52 -7.75
CA GLU A 54 -4.19 16.32 -7.04
C GLU A 54 -2.66 16.19 -7.02
N PHE A 55 -2.00 16.45 -8.17
CA PHE A 55 -0.53 16.44 -8.30
C PHE A 55 0.13 17.52 -7.43
N SER A 56 -0.41 18.73 -7.40
CA SER A 56 0.11 19.82 -6.54
C SER A 56 0.05 19.48 -5.05
N ARG A 57 -0.91 18.66 -4.63
CA ARG A 57 -1.13 18.28 -3.22
C ARG A 57 -0.26 17.11 -2.74
N ARG A 58 0.33 16.31 -3.63
CA ARG A 58 1.13 15.11 -3.30
C ARG A 58 2.60 15.33 -3.63
N ALA A 59 3.48 14.73 -2.82
CA ALA A 59 4.94 14.84 -2.95
C ALA A 59 5.49 16.28 -3.14
N GLY A 60 4.74 17.30 -2.66
CA GLY A 60 5.06 18.72 -2.88
C GLY A 60 5.06 19.14 -4.35
N GLY A 61 4.16 18.59 -5.17
CA GLY A 61 4.05 18.93 -6.59
C GLY A 61 4.98 18.15 -7.52
N PHE A 62 5.72 17.17 -7.00
CA PHE A 62 6.66 16.39 -7.81
C PHE A 62 5.94 15.32 -8.63
N THR A 63 6.11 15.40 -9.94
CA THR A 63 5.60 14.45 -10.92
C THR A 63 6.72 13.55 -11.41
N MET A 64 6.50 12.24 -11.42
CA MET A 64 7.41 11.30 -12.06
C MET A 64 6.96 11.10 -13.51
N ASP A 65 7.75 11.57 -14.47
CA ASP A 65 7.55 11.20 -15.87
C ASP A 65 7.93 9.72 -16.03
N THR A 66 7.02 8.92 -16.57
CA THR A 66 6.95 7.47 -16.31
C THR A 66 7.75 6.61 -17.29
N THR A 67 8.66 7.20 -18.06
CA THR A 67 9.29 6.47 -19.18
C THR A 67 10.55 5.69 -18.81
N GLY A 68 11.09 5.78 -17.57
CA GLY A 68 12.27 4.98 -17.21
C GLY A 68 12.72 4.98 -15.74
N ILE A 69 13.69 4.10 -15.45
CA ILE A 69 14.34 3.89 -14.13
C ILE A 69 14.93 5.20 -13.56
N ALA A 70 15.33 6.14 -14.43
CA ALA A 70 15.88 7.43 -14.05
C ALA A 70 14.91 8.30 -13.21
N GLY A 71 13.60 8.25 -13.50
CA GLY A 71 12.59 9.01 -12.71
C GLY A 71 12.43 8.46 -11.28
N ILE A 72 12.58 7.14 -11.14
CA ILE A 72 12.57 6.44 -9.85
C ILE A 72 13.82 6.81 -9.04
N GLN A 73 15.01 6.75 -9.67
CA GLN A 73 16.28 7.16 -9.05
C GLN A 73 16.26 8.61 -8.58
N HIS A 74 15.77 9.54 -9.41
CA HIS A 74 15.70 10.95 -9.03
C HIS A 74 14.80 11.20 -7.81
N TYR A 75 13.71 10.45 -7.67
CA TYR A 75 12.88 10.51 -6.46
C TYR A 75 13.57 9.89 -5.24
N PHE A 76 14.36 8.82 -5.41
CA PHE A 76 15.17 8.27 -4.32
C PHE A 76 16.23 9.27 -3.83
N ASP A 77 16.92 9.94 -4.75
CA ASP A 77 17.91 10.96 -4.42
C ASP A 77 17.28 12.10 -3.63
N ARG A 78 16.09 12.55 -4.06
CA ARG A 78 15.31 13.56 -3.33
C ARG A 78 14.90 13.06 -1.94
N LEU A 79 14.40 11.84 -1.85
CA LEU A 79 14.00 11.21 -0.59
C LEU A 79 15.19 11.04 0.36
N ALA A 80 16.40 10.82 -0.16
CA ALA A 80 17.64 10.75 0.60
C ALA A 80 18.16 12.14 1.03
N ALA A 81 17.95 13.15 0.20
CA ALA A 81 18.33 14.55 0.47
C ALA A 81 17.36 15.29 1.40
N THR A 82 16.19 14.73 1.70
CA THR A 82 15.20 15.36 2.59
C THR A 82 15.43 14.89 4.05
N PRO A 83 15.56 15.80 5.04
CA PRO A 83 15.85 15.42 6.42
C PRO A 83 14.74 14.56 7.04
N ALA A 84 15.13 13.46 7.68
CA ALA A 84 14.38 12.73 8.72
C ALA A 84 12.86 12.52 8.51
N THR A 85 12.40 12.28 7.27
CA THR A 85 10.97 12.16 6.97
C THR A 85 10.58 10.73 6.58
N SER A 86 9.47 10.26 7.18
CA SER A 86 8.85 8.98 6.84
C SER A 86 8.17 9.07 5.46
N ALA A 87 7.95 7.94 4.80
CA ALA A 87 7.35 7.92 3.46
C ALA A 87 6.28 6.83 3.33
N VAL A 88 5.24 7.06 2.51
CA VAL A 88 4.24 6.03 2.14
C VAL A 88 4.44 5.61 0.68
N LEU A 89 4.95 4.39 0.44
CA LEU A 89 5.43 3.92 -0.86
C LEU A 89 4.77 2.60 -1.32
N SER A 90 3.44 2.49 -1.22
CA SER A 90 2.70 1.24 -1.51
C SER A 90 2.95 0.60 -2.88
N THR A 91 3.02 1.39 -3.96
CA THR A 91 3.21 0.85 -5.32
C THR A 91 4.64 0.39 -5.59
N TRP A 92 5.58 0.74 -4.72
CA TRP A 92 7.01 0.46 -4.93
C TRP A 92 7.40 -0.91 -4.41
N ALA A 93 6.71 -1.39 -3.37
CA ALA A 93 6.84 -2.79 -2.96
C ALA A 93 6.34 -3.75 -4.05
N GLU A 94 5.19 -3.45 -4.66
CA GLU A 94 4.67 -4.24 -5.80
C GLU A 94 5.67 -4.32 -6.97
N GLN A 95 6.45 -3.26 -7.17
CA GLN A 95 7.45 -3.16 -8.25
C GLN A 95 8.85 -3.61 -7.80
N GLN A 96 9.00 -4.10 -6.58
CA GLN A 96 10.28 -4.53 -5.99
C GLN A 96 11.36 -3.45 -6.01
N LEU A 97 10.95 -2.21 -5.74
CA LEU A 97 11.81 -1.03 -5.80
C LEU A 97 12.28 -0.56 -4.42
N LEU A 98 11.78 -1.12 -3.31
CA LEU A 98 12.11 -0.60 -1.97
C LEU A 98 13.58 -0.82 -1.62
N ARG A 99 14.21 -1.84 -2.19
CA ARG A 99 15.66 -2.09 -2.08
C ARG A 99 16.56 -0.94 -2.54
N TYR A 100 16.04 -0.02 -3.36
CA TYR A 100 16.75 1.16 -3.84
C TYR A 100 16.55 2.38 -2.93
N THR A 101 15.70 2.29 -1.91
CA THR A 101 15.63 3.31 -0.86
C THR A 101 16.90 3.25 0.00
N THR A 102 17.36 4.40 0.48
CA THR A 102 18.39 4.47 1.54
C THR A 102 17.83 4.18 2.94
N ARG A 103 16.50 4.01 3.07
CA ARG A 103 15.80 3.83 4.34
C ARG A 103 15.73 2.35 4.67
N ARG A 104 16.48 1.90 5.68
CA ARG A 104 16.56 0.48 6.06
C ARG A 104 15.39 -0.01 6.92
N ARG A 105 14.57 0.90 7.44
CA ARG A 105 13.38 0.58 8.25
C ARG A 105 12.10 0.66 7.42
N VAL A 106 11.39 -0.46 7.31
CA VAL A 106 10.17 -0.57 6.49
C VAL A 106 9.06 -1.27 7.26
N VAL A 107 7.87 -0.69 7.25
CA VAL A 107 6.65 -1.30 7.80
C VAL A 107 5.74 -1.69 6.64
N PHE A 108 5.45 -2.98 6.51
CA PHE A 108 4.48 -3.52 5.57
C PHE A 108 3.13 -3.73 6.25
N LEU A 109 2.09 -3.11 5.74
CA LEU A 109 0.71 -3.30 6.17
C LEU A 109 0.01 -4.19 5.15
N LEU A 110 -0.25 -5.44 5.50
CA LEU A 110 -0.97 -6.39 4.66
C LEU A 110 -2.33 -6.70 5.29
N ARG A 111 -3.37 -6.68 4.47
CA ARG A 111 -4.71 -7.19 4.82
C ARG A 111 -4.90 -8.58 4.21
N GLU A 112 -5.78 -9.38 4.80
CA GLU A 112 -6.27 -10.61 4.17
C GLU A 112 -6.63 -10.38 2.67
N PRO A 113 -6.05 -11.14 1.73
CA PRO A 113 -6.16 -10.90 0.29
C PRO A 113 -7.60 -10.72 -0.25
N ALA A 114 -8.54 -11.57 0.13
CA ALA A 114 -9.93 -11.52 -0.34
C ALA A 114 -10.69 -10.33 0.28
N ALA A 115 -10.44 -9.98 1.54
CA ALA A 115 -11.00 -8.81 2.20
C ALA A 115 -10.39 -7.52 1.64
N ALA A 116 -9.11 -7.53 1.29
CA ALA A 116 -8.42 -6.46 0.58
C ALA A 116 -9.05 -6.22 -0.80
N TYR A 117 -9.27 -7.30 -1.58
CA TYR A 117 -9.89 -7.24 -2.89
C TYR A 117 -11.35 -6.78 -2.81
N ARG A 118 -12.17 -7.35 -1.91
CA ARG A 118 -13.54 -6.88 -1.63
C ARG A 118 -13.58 -5.39 -1.32
N SER A 119 -12.67 -4.92 -0.48
CA SER A 119 -12.61 -3.50 -0.13
C SER A 119 -12.24 -2.62 -1.32
N MET A 120 -11.44 -3.11 -2.26
CA MET A 120 -11.08 -2.39 -3.48
C MET A 120 -12.26 -2.37 -4.46
N CYS A 121 -13.05 -3.44 -4.51
CA CYS A 121 -14.24 -3.53 -5.36
C CYS A 121 -15.46 -2.76 -4.85
N ASP A 122 -15.40 -2.11 -3.67
CA ASP A 122 -16.54 -1.34 -3.14
C ASP A 122 -16.80 -0.08 -3.98
N PRO A 123 -17.98 0.03 -4.64
CA PRO A 123 -18.32 1.19 -5.44
C PRO A 123 -18.37 2.50 -4.66
N GLY A 124 -18.75 2.44 -3.38
CA GLY A 124 -18.75 3.61 -2.50
C GLY A 124 -17.35 4.17 -2.23
N ARG A 125 -16.29 3.42 -2.55
CA ARG A 125 -14.89 3.85 -2.40
C ARG A 125 -14.18 4.10 -3.73
N HIS A 126 -14.42 3.22 -4.70
CA HIS A 126 -13.63 3.15 -5.92
C HIS A 126 -14.46 3.36 -7.19
N GLY A 127 -15.74 3.73 -7.05
CA GLY A 127 -16.65 3.93 -8.17
C GLY A 127 -16.90 2.63 -8.93
N ASP A 128 -17.04 2.74 -10.23
CA ASP A 128 -17.29 1.64 -11.16
C ASP A 128 -16.03 0.83 -11.52
N ILE A 129 -14.89 1.02 -10.83
CA ILE A 129 -13.63 0.31 -11.15
C ILE A 129 -13.84 -1.20 -11.30
N ALA A 130 -14.51 -1.85 -10.36
CA ALA A 130 -14.74 -3.30 -10.47
C ALA A 130 -15.63 -3.65 -11.68
N GLU A 131 -16.64 -2.84 -11.97
CA GLU A 131 -17.52 -3.03 -13.13
C GLU A 131 -16.76 -2.85 -14.45
N GLU A 132 -15.85 -1.87 -14.54
CA GLU A 132 -14.98 -1.65 -15.72
C GLU A 132 -14.13 -2.88 -16.06
N TYR A 133 -13.75 -3.68 -15.06
CA TYR A 133 -12.97 -4.90 -15.24
C TYR A 133 -13.84 -6.17 -15.31
N GLY A 134 -15.15 -6.06 -15.55
CA GLY A 134 -16.05 -7.21 -15.71
C GLY A 134 -16.69 -7.72 -14.41
N GLY A 135 -16.74 -6.87 -13.38
CA GLY A 135 -17.35 -7.17 -12.09
C GLY A 135 -16.37 -7.66 -11.03
N VAL A 136 -16.91 -7.93 -9.84
CA VAL A 136 -16.15 -8.28 -8.63
C VAL A 136 -15.60 -9.70 -8.64
N ASP A 137 -16.06 -10.56 -9.54
CA ASP A 137 -15.61 -11.95 -9.68
C ASP A 137 -14.86 -12.18 -11.01
N SER A 138 -14.26 -11.12 -11.56
CA SER A 138 -13.57 -11.17 -12.85
C SER A 138 -12.09 -11.57 -12.72
N TRP A 139 -11.39 -11.65 -13.86
CA TRP A 139 -9.93 -11.87 -13.91
C TRP A 139 -9.15 -10.82 -13.09
N TYR A 140 -9.77 -9.67 -12.79
CA TYR A 140 -9.18 -8.63 -11.97
C TYR A 140 -8.87 -9.10 -10.53
N ALA A 141 -9.58 -10.11 -10.02
CA ALA A 141 -9.26 -10.77 -8.75
C ALA A 141 -7.85 -11.38 -8.77
N VAL A 142 -7.48 -12.05 -9.86
CA VAL A 142 -6.13 -12.63 -10.06
C VAL A 142 -5.09 -11.53 -10.12
N PHE A 143 -5.36 -10.49 -10.92
CA PHE A 143 -4.46 -9.35 -11.02
C PHE A 143 -4.23 -8.69 -9.64
N TYR A 144 -5.28 -8.52 -8.84
CA TYR A 144 -5.15 -7.95 -7.51
C TYR A 144 -4.39 -8.87 -6.54
N ALA A 145 -4.67 -10.18 -6.57
CA ALA A 145 -3.95 -11.19 -5.78
C ALA A 145 -2.45 -11.19 -6.11
N GLU A 146 -2.09 -11.05 -7.38
CA GLU A 146 -0.69 -10.96 -7.83
C GLU A 146 0.02 -9.72 -7.25
N ARG A 147 -0.66 -8.57 -7.20
CA ARG A 147 -0.10 -7.35 -6.59
C ARG A 147 0.14 -7.52 -5.10
N TRP A 148 -0.79 -8.19 -4.41
CA TRP A 148 -0.64 -8.55 -3.01
C TRP A 148 0.56 -9.47 -2.81
N ARG A 149 0.67 -10.53 -3.64
CA ARG A 149 1.78 -11.49 -3.63
C ARG A 149 3.13 -10.79 -3.77
N LYS A 150 3.30 -9.93 -4.79
CA LYS A 150 4.54 -9.17 -5.01
C LYS A 150 4.94 -8.29 -3.83
N THR A 151 3.96 -7.69 -3.16
CA THR A 151 4.22 -6.86 -1.97
C THR A 151 4.75 -7.72 -0.82
N ALA A 152 4.17 -8.90 -0.61
CA ALA A 152 4.61 -9.85 0.40
C ALA A 152 5.98 -10.48 0.08
N GLU A 153 6.24 -10.79 -1.20
CA GLU A 153 7.55 -11.24 -1.66
C GLU A 153 8.64 -10.18 -1.42
N GLU A 154 8.36 -8.90 -1.65
CA GLU A 154 9.31 -7.82 -1.33
C GLU A 154 9.62 -7.77 0.18
N TYR A 155 8.60 -7.92 1.05
CA TYR A 155 8.84 -8.03 2.50
C TYR A 155 9.78 -9.18 2.83
N LEU A 156 9.54 -10.37 2.29
CA LEU A 156 10.37 -11.55 2.51
C LEU A 156 11.80 -11.33 2.01
N ALA A 157 11.97 -10.73 0.84
CA ALA A 157 13.27 -10.43 0.25
C ALA A 157 14.07 -9.42 1.11
N LEU A 158 13.43 -8.34 1.57
CA LEU A 158 14.08 -7.36 2.44
C LEU A 158 14.43 -7.96 3.81
N ARG A 159 13.53 -8.79 4.38
CA ARG A 159 13.80 -9.52 5.63
C ARG A 159 15.01 -10.43 5.49
N ALA A 160 15.08 -11.22 4.42
CA ALA A 160 16.21 -12.10 4.13
C ALA A 160 17.52 -11.31 3.91
N ALA A 161 17.44 -10.08 3.39
CA ALA A 161 18.57 -9.18 3.24
C ALA A 161 18.96 -8.45 4.55
N GLY A 162 18.35 -8.76 5.69
CA GLY A 162 18.68 -8.19 6.99
C GLY A 162 18.20 -6.75 7.21
N TRP A 163 17.19 -6.30 6.46
CA TRP A 163 16.57 -4.99 6.69
C TRP A 163 15.72 -5.01 7.96
N ASP A 164 15.54 -3.84 8.59
CA ASP A 164 14.61 -3.68 9.71
C ASP A 164 13.18 -3.60 9.16
N VAL A 165 12.57 -4.76 8.96
CA VAL A 165 11.22 -4.86 8.38
C VAL A 165 10.21 -5.40 9.38
N SER A 166 9.08 -4.71 9.48
CA SER A 166 7.94 -5.12 10.29
C SER A 166 6.75 -5.45 9.40
N LEU A 167 6.11 -6.59 9.65
CA LEU A 167 4.84 -6.95 9.03
C LEU A 167 3.70 -6.66 10.01
N TRP A 168 2.76 -5.82 9.59
CA TRP A 168 1.55 -5.48 10.32
C TRP A 168 0.36 -6.04 9.56
N SER A 169 -0.34 -7.00 10.17
CA SER A 169 -1.66 -7.38 9.67
C SER A 169 -2.63 -6.22 9.87
N TYR A 170 -3.48 -5.96 8.87
CA TYR A 170 -4.53 -4.95 9.00
C TYR A 170 -5.49 -5.32 10.12
N GLU A 171 -5.78 -6.61 10.25
CA GLU A 171 -6.69 -7.23 11.21
C GLU A 171 -6.26 -6.93 12.66
N ASN A 172 -4.94 -6.98 12.94
CA ASN A 172 -4.37 -6.68 14.25
C ASN A 172 -3.57 -5.37 14.26
N LEU A 173 -3.91 -4.42 13.38
CA LEU A 173 -3.16 -3.17 13.22
C LEU A 173 -2.95 -2.41 14.54
N PRO A 174 -3.93 -2.30 15.47
CA PRO A 174 -3.71 -1.58 16.72
C PRO A 174 -2.58 -2.14 17.58
N ASP A 175 -2.44 -3.47 17.62
CA ASP A 175 -1.45 -4.12 18.48
C ASP A 175 -0.05 -3.95 17.91
N HIS A 176 0.09 -4.13 16.59
CA HIS A 176 1.32 -3.85 15.87
C HIS A 176 1.75 -2.38 16.02
N ALA A 177 0.82 -1.44 15.78
CA ALA A 177 1.11 -0.02 15.84
C ALA A 177 1.53 0.41 17.26
N ARG A 178 0.84 -0.07 18.32
CA ARG A 178 1.22 0.26 19.71
C ARG A 178 2.58 -0.32 20.08
N ARG A 179 2.84 -1.59 19.75
CA ARG A 179 4.13 -2.25 19.99
C ARG A 179 5.29 -1.45 19.42
N ASP A 180 5.10 -0.88 18.24
CA ASP A 180 6.16 -0.21 17.49
C ASP A 180 6.18 1.32 17.72
N GLY A 181 5.39 1.84 18.67
CA GLY A 181 5.40 3.25 19.08
C GLY A 181 4.48 4.19 18.28
N TYR A 182 3.57 3.65 17.49
CA TYR A 182 2.61 4.36 16.64
C TYR A 182 1.17 4.29 17.18
N GLY A 183 0.99 4.13 18.49
CA GLY A 183 -0.34 3.99 19.12
C GLY A 183 -1.32 5.12 18.80
N GLU A 184 -0.83 6.36 18.67
CA GLU A 184 -1.65 7.52 18.29
C GLU A 184 -2.30 7.39 16.90
N MET A 185 -1.67 6.64 16.00
CA MET A 185 -2.18 6.39 14.65
C MET A 185 -3.51 5.63 14.66
N VAL A 186 -3.71 4.77 15.66
CA VAL A 186 -4.79 3.77 15.71
C VAL A 186 -5.88 4.10 16.74
N THR A 187 -5.85 5.28 17.37
CA THR A 187 -6.85 5.74 18.35
C THR A 187 -8.28 5.76 17.78
N GLN A 188 -8.42 6.12 16.52
CA GLN A 188 -9.68 6.12 15.78
C GLN A 188 -9.80 4.93 14.82
N TRP A 189 -8.91 3.95 14.92
CA TRP A 189 -8.98 2.78 14.07
C TRP A 189 -10.21 1.95 14.43
N ARG A 190 -10.84 1.45 13.38
CA ARG A 190 -11.92 0.47 13.45
C ARG A 190 -11.58 -0.59 12.42
N LEU A 191 -11.65 -1.85 12.83
CA LEU A 191 -11.65 -2.94 11.88
C LEU A 191 -12.77 -2.65 10.89
N SER A 192 -12.45 -2.62 9.59
CA SER A 192 -13.49 -2.51 8.58
C SER A 192 -14.47 -3.65 8.85
N ALA A 193 -15.72 -3.31 9.18
CA ALA A 193 -16.77 -4.32 9.26
C ALA A 193 -16.67 -5.21 8.02
N PRO A 194 -16.85 -6.53 8.13
CA PRO A 194 -16.92 -7.39 6.96
C PRO A 194 -18.01 -6.80 6.08
N ARG A 195 -17.59 -6.11 5.03
CA ARG A 195 -18.51 -5.32 4.22
C ARG A 195 -19.42 -6.33 3.58
N LEU A 196 -20.71 -6.25 3.89
CA LEU A 196 -21.72 -7.18 3.38
C LEU A 196 -21.77 -7.18 1.84
N ARG A 197 -21.17 -6.18 1.18
CA ARG A 197 -21.01 -6.10 -0.28
C ARG A 197 -19.70 -5.40 -0.68
N PRO A 198 -19.12 -5.76 -1.84
CA PRO A 198 -19.54 -6.88 -2.68
C PRO A 198 -19.19 -8.23 -2.06
N THR A 199 -20.11 -9.18 -2.17
CA THR A 199 -19.85 -10.59 -1.86
C THR A 199 -19.06 -11.17 -3.03
N LEU A 200 -17.96 -11.85 -2.73
CA LEU A 200 -17.24 -12.64 -3.73
C LEU A 200 -17.82 -14.05 -3.74
N ARG A 201 -17.84 -14.68 -4.91
CA ARG A 201 -18.13 -16.11 -5.00
C ARG A 201 -16.99 -16.93 -4.40
N ASP A 202 -17.31 -18.13 -3.93
CA ASP A 202 -16.32 -19.03 -3.32
C ASP A 202 -15.19 -19.37 -4.31
N GLU A 203 -15.50 -19.52 -5.60
CA GLU A 203 -14.48 -19.78 -6.63
C GLU A 203 -13.48 -18.63 -6.77
N THR A 204 -13.95 -17.39 -6.64
CA THR A 204 -13.09 -16.21 -6.68
C THR A 204 -12.24 -16.12 -5.42
N ILE A 205 -12.80 -16.45 -4.26
CA ILE A 205 -12.04 -16.55 -3.00
C ILE A 205 -10.95 -17.61 -3.15
N ASP A 206 -11.29 -18.82 -3.59
CA ASP A 206 -10.36 -19.94 -3.77
C ASP A 206 -9.27 -19.67 -4.81
N LEU A 207 -9.59 -18.91 -5.86
CA LEU A 207 -8.60 -18.43 -6.82
C LEU A 207 -7.60 -17.48 -6.14
N ILE A 208 -8.08 -16.50 -5.37
CA ILE A 208 -7.23 -15.59 -4.60
C ILE A 208 -6.38 -16.40 -3.59
N ARG A 209 -6.97 -17.41 -2.94
CA ARG A 209 -6.24 -18.33 -2.04
C ARG A 209 -5.10 -19.01 -2.76
N THR A 210 -5.40 -19.62 -3.90
CA THR A 210 -4.42 -20.36 -4.70
C THR A 210 -3.28 -19.45 -5.13
N CYS A 211 -3.58 -18.23 -5.61
CA CYS A 211 -2.56 -17.27 -6.02
C CYS A 211 -1.69 -16.76 -4.86
N THR A 212 -2.15 -16.80 -3.62
CA THR A 212 -1.44 -16.21 -2.47
C THR A 212 -0.88 -17.23 -1.48
N ARG A 213 -1.23 -18.52 -1.62
CA ARG A 213 -0.92 -19.60 -0.67
C ARG A 213 0.56 -19.69 -0.30
N GLU A 214 1.43 -19.87 -1.29
CA GLU A 214 2.88 -20.10 -1.05
C GLU A 214 3.51 -18.95 -0.25
N VAL A 215 3.17 -17.72 -0.60
CA VAL A 215 3.72 -16.54 0.07
C VAL A 215 3.10 -16.37 1.47
N ARG A 216 1.81 -16.68 1.64
CA ARG A 216 1.18 -16.68 2.97
C ARG A 216 1.83 -17.68 3.93
N GLU A 217 2.15 -18.88 3.45
CA GLU A 217 2.87 -19.89 4.23
C GLU A 217 4.25 -19.36 4.64
N ALA A 218 4.98 -18.72 3.72
CA ALA A 218 6.27 -18.10 4.01
C ALA A 218 6.20 -16.91 4.99
N LEU A 219 5.08 -16.20 5.05
CA LEU A 219 4.85 -15.12 6.01
C LEU A 219 4.51 -15.62 7.43
N ASP A 220 4.25 -16.92 7.62
CA ASP A 220 3.73 -17.49 8.86
C ASP A 220 2.42 -16.79 9.30
N VAL A 221 1.50 -16.58 8.35
CA VAL A 221 0.19 -15.97 8.59
C VAL A 221 -0.90 -17.06 8.49
N PRO A 222 -1.26 -17.70 9.63
CA PRO A 222 -2.08 -18.91 9.63
C PRO A 222 -3.58 -18.68 9.35
N GLU A 223 -4.11 -17.46 9.54
CA GLU A 223 -5.56 -17.20 9.48
C GLU A 223 -6.03 -16.53 8.17
N TRP A 224 -7.21 -16.95 7.69
CA TRP A 224 -8.04 -16.24 6.71
C TRP A 224 -9.10 -15.42 7.44
#